data_AF-A0A955AMF6-F1
#
_entry.id   AF-A0A955AMF6-F1
#
_cell.length_a   1.000
_cell.length_b   1.000
_cell.length_c   1.000
_cell.angle_alpha   90.00
_cell.angle_beta   90.00
_cell.angle_gamma   90.00
#
_symmetry.space_group_name_H-M   'P 1'
#
loop_
_entity.id
_entity.type
_entity.pdbx_description
1 polymer ?
#
loop_
_entity_poly.entity_id
_entity_poly.type
_entity_poly.pdbx_seq_one_letter_code
_entity_poly.pdbx_strand_id
1 'polypeptide(L)'
;MNSLITFRSILHTAIVAGVFSVLVLILLLVDGASRLNKVPMEASQFVELRKQFVEEPNNVELRQQIQVMDLALRQEYFREQHFTVIGSYLLIGGIVLTLIFGKWATILRRKLPKPKPKLPGPDSDELLSHTGLRAVVLLIVALIGTSWAMNATYKSSLPTSIEELASLNATSNQTLEDAKIEEALALPDLPTPEEWQHSWPNFRGPQGTGISMHASIPTTWDGSSGDGILWKAPVPLPGVNSPIVWRDHVFLSGATDKERAVFCFDALTGDIQWRADIKPDPLVVVAEVKTTDDTGYAAPTMATDGRLVFAMFGDGLLVAVDFQGKERWRQSLGIPQRNSYGHASSLVTHQGAVIVQYDHGTPDDELSKLMSFDGATGNPNWETVRSTPASWSSPIVTTSNESAQIITCCDPWVIAYSPKDGKEIWRVNCLERAEVGPSPVYSDDVVYVCNDTAVLAAIRCDGTGDVTDTHVVWTVEDGLPDTCSPLVSKDFVMTVASYGALFCFDKKDGGDPIWEEDLGADFISSPSLVGDHVYLFGRDGSASIYMPTADECQRVGEAELGEDCVTCPAFQDGRIIIRGVEHLFCIGKTESESS
;
A
#
# COMPACT_ATOMS: atom_id res chain seq x y z
N MET A 1 -15.26 -53.96 25.06
CA MET A 1 -14.32 -53.06 25.76
C MET A 1 -14.27 -51.68 25.11
N ASN A 2 -14.21 -51.59 23.77
CA ASN A 2 -14.13 -50.31 23.03
C ASN A 2 -15.25 -49.30 23.33
N SER A 3 -16.53 -49.70 23.35
CA SER A 3 -17.65 -48.77 23.60
C SER A 3 -17.61 -48.06 24.97
N LEU A 4 -17.01 -48.69 26.00
CA LEU A 4 -16.90 -48.13 27.34
C LEU A 4 -15.80 -47.07 27.43
N ILE A 5 -14.72 -47.26 26.67
CA ILE A 5 -13.61 -46.31 26.53
C ILE A 5 -14.09 -45.09 25.72
N THR A 6 -14.85 -45.31 24.65
CA THR A 6 -15.43 -44.24 23.83
C THR A 6 -16.44 -43.39 24.61
N PHE A 7 -17.35 -44.01 25.38
CA PHE A 7 -18.30 -43.27 26.23
C PHE A 7 -17.59 -42.41 27.28
N ARG A 8 -16.58 -42.95 27.97
CA ARG A 8 -15.80 -42.19 28.96
C ARG A 8 -15.08 -41.02 28.30
N SER A 9 -14.49 -41.20 27.13
CA SER A 9 -13.75 -40.13 26.45
C SER A 9 -14.67 -38.98 26.02
N ILE A 10 -15.85 -39.31 25.49
CA ILE A 10 -16.86 -38.30 25.09
C ILE A 10 -17.41 -37.57 26.31
N LEU A 11 -17.67 -38.28 27.42
CA LEU A 11 -18.14 -37.66 28.65
C LEU A 11 -17.10 -36.72 29.27
N HIS A 12 -15.83 -37.10 29.33
CA HIS A 12 -14.77 -36.20 29.80
C HIS A 12 -14.62 -34.97 28.91
N THR A 13 -14.74 -35.13 27.59
CA THR A 13 -14.70 -34.01 26.64
C THR A 13 -15.84 -33.02 26.88
N ALA A 14 -17.06 -33.52 27.12
CA ALA A 14 -18.21 -32.68 27.48
C ALA A 14 -17.99 -31.94 28.82
N ILE A 15 -17.44 -32.62 29.83
CA ILE A 15 -17.15 -32.00 31.15
C ILE A 15 -16.08 -30.91 31.00
N VAL A 16 -15.00 -31.17 30.26
CA VAL A 16 -13.92 -30.21 30.03
C VAL A 16 -14.44 -28.98 29.29
N ALA A 17 -15.23 -29.16 28.22
CA ALA A 17 -15.84 -28.05 27.49
C ALA A 17 -16.81 -27.23 28.38
N GLY A 18 -17.55 -27.89 29.26
CA GLY A 18 -18.46 -27.23 30.21
C GLY A 18 -17.70 -26.41 31.25
N VAL A 19 -16.63 -26.97 31.84
CA VAL A 19 -15.77 -26.26 32.79
C VAL A 19 -15.08 -25.08 32.12
N PHE A 20 -14.57 -25.24 30.91
CA PHE A 20 -13.98 -24.16 30.12
C PHE A 20 -14.98 -23.02 29.87
N SER A 21 -16.22 -23.34 29.51
CA SER A 21 -17.28 -22.34 29.28
C SER A 21 -17.60 -21.55 30.56
N VAL A 22 -17.65 -22.23 31.71
CA VAL A 22 -17.87 -21.56 33.00
C VAL A 22 -16.70 -20.65 33.36
N LEU A 23 -15.46 -21.06 33.09
CA LEU A 23 -14.27 -20.22 33.33
C LEU A 23 -14.27 -18.97 32.45
N VAL A 24 -14.60 -19.10 31.16
CA VAL A 24 -14.71 -17.97 30.23
C VAL A 24 -15.83 -17.02 30.68
N LEU A 25 -16.97 -17.55 31.12
CA LEU A 25 -18.07 -16.74 31.67
C LEU A 25 -17.64 -15.97 32.92
N ILE A 26 -16.92 -16.61 33.85
CA ILE A 26 -16.39 -15.93 35.05
C ILE A 26 -15.42 -14.82 34.67
N LEU A 27 -14.52 -15.05 33.71
CA LEU A 27 -13.58 -14.04 33.23
C LEU A 27 -14.30 -12.84 32.62
N LEU A 28 -15.32 -13.07 31.79
CA LEU A 28 -16.14 -11.99 31.21
C LEU A 28 -16.91 -11.20 32.28
N LEU A 29 -17.40 -11.86 33.34
CA LEU A 29 -18.10 -11.21 34.44
C LEU A 29 -17.15 -10.39 35.33
N VAL A 30 -15.96 -10.91 35.62
CA VAL A 30 -14.93 -10.18 36.38
C VAL A 30 -14.47 -8.96 35.61
N ASP A 31 -14.19 -9.12 34.32
CA ASP A 31 -13.80 -8.01 33.43
C ASP A 31 -14.91 -6.95 33.34
N GLY A 32 -16.17 -7.35 33.14
CA GLY A 32 -17.32 -6.44 33.14
C GLY A 32 -17.50 -5.69 34.46
N ALA A 33 -17.25 -6.34 35.61
CA ALA A 33 -17.29 -5.68 36.92
C ALA A 33 -16.11 -4.71 37.13
N SER A 34 -14.92 -5.02 36.62
CA SER A 34 -13.76 -4.12 36.65
C SER A 34 -14.00 -2.86 35.81
N ARG A 35 -14.71 -2.95 34.68
CA ARG A 35 -15.07 -1.80 33.82
C ARG A 35 -15.94 -0.78 34.53
N LEU A 36 -16.93 -1.23 35.31
CA LEU A 36 -17.84 -0.34 36.05
C LEU A 36 -17.10 0.59 37.04
N ASN A 37 -15.91 0.19 37.51
CA ASN A 37 -15.12 0.96 38.46
C ASN A 37 -14.00 1.81 37.83
N LYS A 38 -13.47 1.43 36.66
CA LYS A 38 -12.35 2.14 35.99
C LYS A 38 -12.79 3.36 35.17
N VAL A 39 -13.85 3.19 34.36
CA VAL A 39 -14.32 4.22 33.41
C VAL A 39 -14.66 5.58 34.06
N PRO A 40 -15.21 5.66 35.28
CA PRO A 40 -15.50 6.96 35.92
C PRO A 40 -14.25 7.75 36.34
N MET A 41 -13.12 7.09 36.62
CA MET A 41 -11.91 7.72 37.16
C MET A 41 -11.02 8.32 36.07
N GLU A 42 -10.87 7.66 34.93
CA GLU A 42 -10.00 8.12 33.84
C GLU A 42 -10.71 9.13 32.93
N ALA A 43 -12.01 8.96 32.71
CA ALA A 43 -12.82 9.93 31.97
C ALA A 43 -12.92 11.28 32.72
N SER A 44 -12.97 11.27 34.05
CA SER A 44 -13.00 12.50 34.85
C SER A 44 -11.66 13.24 34.84
N GLN A 45 -10.54 12.52 34.89
CA GLN A 45 -9.21 13.11 34.72
C GLN A 45 -9.04 13.73 33.31
N PHE A 46 -9.57 13.08 32.27
CA PHE A 46 -9.48 13.57 30.90
C PHE A 46 -10.27 14.87 30.69
N VAL A 47 -11.46 14.95 31.31
CA VAL A 47 -12.28 16.18 31.30
C VAL A 47 -11.58 17.32 32.03
N GLU A 48 -10.91 17.05 33.15
CA GLU A 48 -10.16 18.06 33.91
C GLU A 48 -8.94 18.57 33.14
N LEU A 49 -8.16 17.68 32.51
CA LEU A 49 -7.03 18.07 31.66
C LEU A 49 -7.48 18.91 30.46
N ARG A 50 -8.60 18.56 29.84
CA ARG A 50 -9.18 19.37 28.75
C ARG A 50 -9.59 20.75 29.24
N LYS A 51 -10.16 20.86 30.44
CA LYS A 51 -10.52 22.15 31.03
C LYS A 51 -9.30 23.03 31.28
N GLN A 52 -8.22 22.45 31.80
CA GLN A 52 -6.94 23.16 31.98
C GLN A 52 -6.33 23.60 30.64
N PHE A 53 -6.50 22.80 29.58
CA PHE A 53 -5.97 23.14 28.26
C PHE A 53 -6.70 24.32 27.60
N VAL A 54 -7.98 24.50 27.90
CA VAL A 54 -8.73 25.69 27.49
C VAL A 54 -8.19 26.96 28.18
N GLU A 55 -7.69 26.83 29.42
CA GLU A 55 -7.09 27.94 30.17
C GLU A 55 -5.65 28.25 29.70
N GLU A 56 -4.89 27.26 29.24
CA GLU A 56 -3.50 27.40 28.75
C GLU A 56 -3.22 26.68 27.40
N PRO A 57 -3.73 27.19 26.26
CA PRO A 57 -3.67 26.49 24.97
C PRO A 57 -2.26 26.35 24.35
N ASN A 58 -1.30 27.17 24.81
CA ASN A 58 0.10 27.10 24.35
C ASN A 58 0.97 26.14 25.18
N ASN A 59 0.40 25.46 26.18
CA ASN A 59 1.13 24.55 27.04
C ASN A 59 1.35 23.20 26.32
N VAL A 60 2.56 23.02 25.78
CA VAL A 60 2.97 21.84 25.01
C VAL A 60 2.90 20.55 25.85
N GLU A 61 3.21 20.64 27.14
CA GLU A 61 3.21 19.50 28.06
C GLU A 61 1.78 19.01 28.33
N LEU A 62 0.85 19.94 28.51
CA LEU A 62 -0.57 19.63 28.70
C LEU A 62 -1.20 19.02 27.44
N ARG A 63 -0.81 19.49 26.25
CA ARG A 63 -1.23 18.90 24.97
C ARG A 63 -0.76 17.45 24.82
N GLN A 64 0.49 17.17 25.20
CA GLN A 64 1.04 15.82 25.18
C GLN A 64 0.32 14.90 26.17
N GLN A 65 0.03 15.38 27.39
CA GLN A 65 -0.71 14.60 28.39
C GLN A 65 -2.13 14.23 27.89
N ILE A 66 -2.83 15.17 27.24
CA ILE A 66 -4.14 14.91 26.64
C ILE A 66 -4.05 13.88 25.51
N GLN A 67 -3.04 13.99 24.63
CA GLN A 67 -2.84 13.05 23.53
C GLN A 67 -2.53 11.63 24.02
N VAL A 68 -1.64 11.51 25.02
CA VAL A 68 -1.30 10.22 25.62
C VAL A 68 -2.51 9.60 26.30
N MET A 69 -3.30 10.40 27.02
CA MET A 69 -4.48 9.89 27.72
C MET A 69 -5.64 9.56 26.78
N ASP A 70 -5.85 10.31 25.71
CA ASP A 70 -6.81 9.98 24.64
C ASP A 70 -6.44 8.65 23.96
N LEU A 71 -5.15 8.46 23.66
CA LEU A 71 -4.65 7.22 23.08
C LEU A 71 -4.85 6.03 24.03
N ALA A 72 -4.53 6.18 25.31
CA ALA A 72 -4.72 5.15 26.32
C ALA A 72 -6.20 4.73 26.42
N LEU A 73 -7.12 5.71 26.44
CA LEU A 73 -8.56 5.47 26.47
C LEU A 73 -9.06 4.73 25.22
N ARG A 74 -8.57 5.09 24.02
CA ARG A 74 -8.92 4.39 22.76
C ARG A 74 -8.37 2.97 22.72
N GLN A 75 -7.12 2.78 23.14
CA GLN A 75 -6.50 1.45 23.17
C GLN A 75 -7.20 0.54 24.18
N GLU A 76 -7.57 1.05 25.35
CA GLU A 76 -8.33 0.30 26.35
C GLU A 76 -9.72 -0.04 25.80
N TYR A 77 -10.40 0.88 25.13
CA TYR A 77 -11.68 0.63 24.47
C TYR A 77 -11.61 -0.50 23.43
N PHE A 78 -10.64 -0.45 22.50
CA PHE A 78 -10.52 -1.49 21.46
C PHE A 78 -10.10 -2.84 22.05
N ARG A 79 -9.17 -2.87 23.00
CA ARG A 79 -8.77 -4.10 23.70
C ARG A 79 -9.96 -4.73 24.43
N GLU A 80 -10.76 -3.91 25.08
CA GLU A 80 -11.96 -4.33 25.78
C GLU A 80 -13.04 -4.87 24.84
N GLN A 81 -13.26 -4.23 23.69
CA GLN A 81 -14.20 -4.68 22.68
C GLN A 81 -13.76 -6.02 22.08
N HIS A 82 -12.49 -6.16 21.70
CA HIS A 82 -11.94 -7.41 21.19
C HIS A 82 -12.01 -8.54 22.22
N PHE A 83 -11.68 -8.28 23.50
CA PHE A 83 -11.76 -9.28 24.56
C PHE A 83 -13.19 -9.79 24.77
N THR A 84 -14.18 -8.89 24.79
CA THR A 84 -15.59 -9.28 24.93
C THR A 84 -16.08 -10.07 23.72
N VAL A 85 -15.75 -9.63 22.50
CA VAL A 85 -16.19 -10.30 21.27
C VAL A 85 -15.60 -11.71 21.18
N ILE A 86 -14.28 -11.85 21.33
CA ILE A 86 -13.60 -13.16 21.28
C ILE A 86 -14.08 -14.06 22.42
N GLY A 87 -14.16 -13.54 23.65
CA GLY A 87 -14.66 -14.29 24.79
C GLY A 87 -16.10 -14.76 24.62
N SER A 88 -16.97 -13.95 24.00
CA SER A 88 -18.34 -14.32 23.70
C SER A 88 -18.44 -15.46 22.68
N TYR A 89 -17.61 -15.43 21.62
CA TYR A 89 -17.54 -16.52 20.63
C TYR A 89 -16.98 -17.82 21.25
N LEU A 90 -15.96 -17.73 22.09
CA LEU A 90 -15.41 -18.88 22.82
C LEU A 90 -16.44 -19.50 23.78
N LEU A 91 -17.23 -18.67 24.46
CA LEU A 91 -18.30 -19.12 25.34
C LEU A 91 -19.40 -19.85 24.56
N ILE A 92 -19.86 -19.28 23.44
CA ILE A 92 -20.86 -19.89 22.56
C ILE A 92 -20.34 -21.24 22.02
N GLY A 93 -19.10 -21.26 21.51
CA GLY A 93 -18.46 -22.47 21.01
C GLY A 93 -18.35 -23.56 22.06
N GLY A 94 -17.89 -23.22 23.27
CA GLY A 94 -17.77 -24.15 24.40
C GLY A 94 -19.10 -24.73 24.84
N ILE A 95 -20.17 -23.92 24.87
CA ILE A 95 -21.53 -24.38 25.19
C ILE A 95 -22.04 -25.35 24.12
N VAL A 96 -21.86 -25.02 22.84
CA VAL A 96 -22.28 -25.87 21.72
C VAL A 96 -21.57 -27.23 21.77
N LEU A 97 -20.25 -27.23 21.97
CA LEU A 97 -19.45 -28.47 22.14
C LEU A 97 -19.95 -29.31 23.32
N THR A 98 -20.22 -28.66 24.46
CA THR A 98 -20.75 -29.34 25.66
C THR A 98 -22.08 -30.01 25.39
N LEU A 99 -22.99 -29.35 24.66
CA LEU A 99 -24.29 -29.89 24.30
C LEU A 99 -24.19 -31.05 23.30
N ILE A 100 -23.34 -30.92 22.27
CA ILE A 100 -23.14 -31.96 21.25
C ILE A 100 -22.58 -33.23 21.90
N PHE A 101 -21.46 -33.11 22.63
CA PHE A 101 -20.83 -34.27 23.27
C PHE A 101 -21.66 -34.82 24.43
N GLY A 102 -22.40 -33.97 25.15
CA GLY A 102 -23.37 -34.40 26.16
C GLY A 102 -24.50 -35.25 25.55
N LYS A 103 -25.07 -34.82 24.42
CA LYS A 103 -26.08 -35.58 23.68
C LYS A 103 -25.54 -36.90 23.12
N TRP A 104 -24.30 -36.91 22.64
CA TRP A 104 -23.66 -38.14 22.18
C TRP A 104 -23.37 -39.10 23.34
N ALA A 105 -22.96 -38.59 24.49
CA ALA A 105 -22.78 -39.40 25.69
C ALA A 105 -24.10 -40.08 26.11
N THR A 106 -25.24 -39.37 26.08
CA THR A 106 -26.53 -39.97 26.45
C THR A 106 -26.99 -41.05 25.46
N ILE A 107 -26.71 -40.90 24.16
CA ILE A 107 -26.99 -41.92 23.13
C ILE A 107 -26.13 -43.18 23.34
N LEU A 108 -24.85 -43.00 23.69
CA LEU A 108 -23.90 -44.10 23.93
C LEU A 108 -24.03 -44.74 25.32
N ARG A 109 -24.85 -44.16 26.21
CA ARG A 109 -25.11 -44.72 27.55
C ARG A 109 -25.96 -45.98 27.41
N ARG A 110 -25.33 -47.16 27.56
CA ARG A 110 -26.02 -48.47 27.58
C ARG A 110 -27.27 -48.42 28.48
N LYS A 111 -28.43 -48.84 27.96
CA LYS A 111 -29.57 -49.23 28.79
C LYS A 111 -29.12 -50.38 29.70
N LEU A 112 -29.17 -50.16 31.02
CA LEU A 112 -28.93 -51.22 32.01
C LEU A 112 -29.96 -52.35 31.81
N PRO A 113 -29.62 -53.61 32.12
CA PRO A 113 -30.62 -54.68 32.15
C PRO A 113 -31.67 -54.34 33.22
N LYS A 114 -32.94 -54.36 32.84
CA LYS A 114 -34.05 -54.05 33.76
C LYS A 114 -34.04 -55.00 34.96
N PRO A 115 -34.09 -54.52 36.22
CA PRO A 115 -34.62 -55.32 37.32
C PRO A 115 -36.14 -55.46 37.16
N LYS A 116 -36.69 -56.53 37.75
CA LYS A 116 -38.09 -56.97 37.76
C LYS A 116 -39.13 -55.85 38.00
N PRO A 117 -40.39 -56.02 37.54
CA PRO A 117 -41.37 -54.94 37.42
C PRO A 117 -41.71 -54.29 38.78
N LYS A 118 -41.72 -52.96 38.80
CA LYS A 118 -42.31 -52.17 39.89
C LYS A 118 -43.82 -52.06 39.70
N LEU A 119 -44.54 -52.15 40.82
CA LEU A 119 -45.98 -51.89 41.00
C LEU A 119 -46.38 -50.47 40.53
N PRO A 120 -47.67 -50.24 40.20
CA PRO A 120 -48.12 -48.98 39.61
C PRO A 120 -47.97 -47.83 40.61
N GLY A 121 -47.14 -46.85 40.23
CA GLY A 121 -46.97 -45.57 40.89
C GLY A 121 -46.62 -44.52 39.82
N PRO A 122 -46.79 -43.22 40.10
CA PRO A 122 -46.63 -42.18 39.09
C PRO A 122 -45.20 -42.22 38.53
N ASP A 123 -45.09 -42.20 37.20
CA ASP A 123 -43.84 -42.42 36.49
C ASP A 123 -42.87 -41.24 36.74
N SER A 124 -41.96 -41.42 37.70
CA SER A 124 -40.97 -40.40 38.05
C SER A 124 -39.99 -40.11 36.91
N ASP A 125 -39.85 -41.04 35.98
CA ASP A 125 -38.93 -40.93 34.84
C ASP A 125 -39.51 -40.07 33.69
N GLU A 126 -40.84 -40.00 33.57
CA GLU A 126 -41.49 -39.13 32.59
C GLU A 126 -41.39 -37.64 33.01
N LEU A 127 -41.48 -37.37 34.32
CA LEU A 127 -41.24 -36.05 34.90
C LEU A 127 -39.76 -35.61 34.76
N LEU A 128 -38.79 -36.52 34.90
CA LEU A 128 -37.36 -36.20 34.79
C LEU A 128 -36.90 -35.90 33.35
N SER A 129 -37.51 -36.53 32.33
CA SER A 129 -37.15 -36.27 30.93
C SER A 129 -37.67 -34.93 30.41
N HIS A 130 -38.88 -34.54 30.80
CA HIS A 130 -39.46 -33.24 30.44
C HIS A 130 -38.88 -32.08 31.26
N THR A 131 -38.48 -32.31 32.52
CA THR A 131 -37.81 -31.28 33.34
C THR A 131 -36.39 -31.01 32.87
N GLY A 132 -35.64 -32.02 32.41
CA GLY A 132 -34.30 -31.84 31.84
C GLY A 132 -34.29 -31.00 30.57
N LEU A 133 -35.20 -31.27 29.63
CA LEU A 133 -35.31 -30.49 28.39
C LEU A 133 -35.73 -29.04 28.68
N ARG A 134 -36.68 -28.83 29.61
CA ARG A 134 -37.11 -27.50 30.05
C ARG A 134 -35.99 -26.73 30.77
N ALA A 135 -35.17 -27.39 31.57
CA ALA A 135 -34.03 -26.78 32.24
C ALA A 135 -32.96 -26.31 31.24
N VAL A 136 -32.68 -27.09 30.20
CA VAL A 136 -31.72 -26.70 29.14
C VAL A 136 -32.26 -25.53 28.32
N VAL A 137 -33.55 -25.55 27.94
CA VAL A 137 -34.17 -24.43 27.22
C VAL A 137 -34.19 -23.16 28.08
N LEU A 138 -34.51 -23.27 29.37
CA LEU A 138 -34.45 -22.14 30.30
C LEU A 138 -33.03 -21.59 30.47
N LEU A 139 -32.01 -22.44 30.48
CA LEU A 139 -30.61 -22.02 30.54
C LEU A 139 -30.19 -21.27 29.26
N ILE A 140 -30.60 -21.76 28.09
CA ILE A 140 -30.33 -21.10 26.80
C ILE A 140 -31.04 -19.74 26.73
N VAL A 141 -32.30 -19.67 27.15
CA VAL A 141 -33.05 -18.41 27.20
C VAL A 141 -32.44 -17.45 28.21
N ALA A 142 -31.96 -17.94 29.36
CA ALA A 142 -31.26 -17.12 30.34
C ALA A 142 -29.92 -16.58 29.80
N LEU A 143 -29.14 -17.39 29.08
CA LEU A 143 -27.86 -16.99 28.49
C LEU A 143 -28.02 -16.03 27.31
N ILE A 144 -29.02 -16.25 26.45
CA ILE A 144 -29.36 -15.31 25.38
C ILE A 144 -29.93 -14.03 25.98
N GLY A 145 -30.76 -14.13 27.03
CA GLY A 145 -31.32 -13.01 27.76
C GLY A 145 -30.25 -12.17 28.46
N THR A 146 -29.23 -12.78 29.08
CA THR A 146 -28.12 -12.05 29.70
C THR A 146 -27.21 -11.44 28.65
N SER A 147 -26.91 -12.13 27.55
CA SER A 147 -26.14 -11.58 26.43
C SER A 147 -26.85 -10.39 25.77
N TRP A 148 -28.16 -10.52 25.52
CA TRP A 148 -28.98 -9.44 24.98
C TRP A 148 -29.15 -8.30 25.98
N ALA A 149 -29.33 -8.58 27.27
CA ALA A 149 -29.40 -7.54 28.30
C ALA A 149 -28.08 -6.79 28.44
N MET A 150 -26.93 -7.47 28.40
CA MET A 150 -25.60 -6.83 28.43
C MET A 150 -25.34 -5.95 27.20
N ASN A 151 -25.91 -6.32 26.04
CA ASN A 151 -25.81 -5.53 24.82
C ASN A 151 -26.85 -4.39 24.78
N ALA A 152 -28.03 -4.57 25.37
CA ALA A 152 -29.12 -3.60 25.39
C ALA A 152 -29.00 -2.55 26.51
N THR A 153 -28.27 -2.84 27.60
CA THR A 153 -27.89 -1.82 28.61
C THR A 153 -26.66 -1.02 28.21
N TYR A 154 -26.05 -1.31 27.06
CA TYR A 154 -25.10 -0.42 26.40
C TYR A 154 -25.83 0.83 25.91
N LYS A 155 -25.77 1.89 26.71
CA LYS A 155 -25.77 3.25 26.18
C LYS A 155 -24.33 3.71 26.21
N SER A 156 -23.67 3.76 25.05
CA SER A 156 -22.42 4.51 24.94
C SER A 156 -22.70 5.94 25.39
N SER A 157 -21.89 6.46 26.30
CA SER A 157 -21.81 7.89 26.57
C SER A 157 -21.05 8.65 25.46
N LEU A 158 -20.67 7.94 24.40
CA LEU A 158 -20.03 8.49 23.22
C LEU A 158 -21.06 8.61 22.09
N PRO A 159 -21.11 9.76 21.39
CA PRO A 159 -22.08 10.04 20.34
C PRO A 159 -21.92 9.03 19.20
N THR A 160 -23.03 8.42 18.80
CA THR A 160 -23.05 7.35 17.77
C THR A 160 -23.55 7.83 16.41
N SER A 161 -23.90 9.11 16.30
CA SER A 161 -24.34 9.72 15.05
C SER A 161 -23.55 10.99 14.74
N ILE A 162 -23.38 11.25 13.44
CA ILE A 162 -22.70 12.45 12.90
C ILE A 162 -23.44 13.73 13.35
N GLU A 163 -24.77 13.68 13.49
CA GLU A 163 -25.57 14.80 13.99
C GLU A 163 -25.32 15.12 15.47
N GLU A 164 -25.11 14.11 16.30
CA GLU A 164 -24.83 14.28 17.73
C GLU A 164 -23.39 14.82 17.95
N LEU A 165 -22.43 14.36 17.13
CA LEU A 165 -21.08 14.96 16.99
C LEU A 165 -21.12 16.42 16.51
N ALA A 166 -21.97 16.73 15.53
CA ALA A 166 -22.14 18.07 15.00
C ALA A 166 -22.75 19.03 16.04
N SER A 167 -23.71 18.55 16.85
CA SER A 167 -24.32 19.35 17.93
C SER A 167 -23.38 19.62 19.11
N LEU A 168 -22.39 18.75 19.36
CA LEU A 168 -21.33 18.99 20.34
C LEU A 168 -20.30 20.01 19.83
N ASN A 169 -20.00 20.00 18.53
CA ASN A 169 -19.19 21.05 17.87
C ASN A 169 -19.93 22.40 17.77
N ALA A 170 -21.27 22.39 17.75
CA ALA A 170 -22.07 23.60 17.60
C ALA A 170 -22.04 24.55 18.81
N THR A 171 -21.44 24.14 19.94
CA THR A 171 -21.34 25.01 21.15
C THR A 171 -19.94 25.61 21.34
N SER A 172 -19.04 25.40 20.40
CA SER A 172 -17.70 25.97 20.41
C SER A 172 -17.32 26.25 18.97
N ASN A 173 -17.77 27.39 18.44
CA ASN A 173 -17.01 28.20 17.49
C ASN A 173 -17.77 29.50 17.25
N GLN A 174 -17.10 30.63 17.45
CA GLN A 174 -17.40 31.82 16.66
C GLN A 174 -16.14 32.30 15.93
N THR A 175 -16.03 31.76 14.71
CA THR A 175 -15.95 32.53 13.45
C THR A 175 -14.68 33.34 13.12
N LEU A 176 -13.59 33.21 13.89
CA LEU A 176 -12.31 33.84 13.52
C LEU A 176 -11.14 32.86 13.30
N GLU A 177 -11.19 31.64 13.86
CA GLU A 177 -10.14 30.62 13.67
C GLU A 177 -10.39 29.73 12.45
N ASP A 178 -11.65 29.34 12.19
CA ASP A 178 -11.99 28.49 11.04
C ASP A 178 -11.66 29.15 9.69
N ALA A 179 -11.90 30.47 9.57
CA ALA A 179 -11.57 31.21 8.35
C ALA A 179 -10.04 31.29 8.10
N LYS A 180 -9.22 31.36 9.15
CA LYS A 180 -7.75 31.37 9.03
C LYS A 180 -7.16 29.98 8.81
N ILE A 181 -7.82 28.93 9.29
CA ILE A 181 -7.40 27.53 9.10
C ILE A 181 -7.82 27.05 7.70
N GLU A 182 -9.01 27.39 7.22
CA GLU A 182 -9.43 27.12 5.83
C GLU A 182 -8.54 27.86 4.82
N GLU A 183 -8.20 29.13 5.08
CA GLU A 183 -7.31 29.91 4.20
C GLU A 183 -5.86 29.39 4.22
N ALA A 184 -5.41 28.75 5.30
CA ALA A 184 -4.09 28.09 5.40
C ALA A 184 -4.08 26.64 4.86
N LEU A 185 -5.25 26.01 4.67
CA LEU A 185 -5.41 24.67 4.12
C LEU A 185 -5.83 24.64 2.65
N ALA A 186 -6.25 25.77 2.08
CA ALA A 186 -6.63 25.88 0.68
C ALA A 186 -5.43 25.56 -0.23
N LEU A 187 -5.46 24.36 -0.82
CA LEU A 187 -4.53 23.98 -1.87
C LEU A 187 -4.90 24.73 -3.16
N PRO A 188 -3.92 25.01 -4.04
CA PRO A 188 -4.23 25.50 -5.38
C PRO A 188 -5.09 24.50 -6.14
N ASP A 189 -5.68 24.95 -7.26
CA ASP A 189 -6.38 24.04 -8.17
C ASP A 189 -5.42 22.98 -8.72
N LEU A 190 -5.98 21.83 -9.12
CA LEU A 190 -5.22 20.81 -9.80
C LEU A 190 -4.66 21.34 -11.13
N PRO A 191 -3.46 20.90 -11.53
CA PRO A 191 -2.83 21.35 -12.75
C PRO A 191 -3.64 20.94 -13.98
N THR A 192 -3.48 21.72 -15.04
CA THR A 192 -4.08 21.38 -16.33
C THR A 192 -3.43 20.12 -16.93
N PRO A 193 -4.12 19.39 -17.81
CA PRO A 193 -3.50 18.27 -18.53
C PRO A 193 -2.23 18.66 -19.30
N GLU A 194 -2.17 19.89 -19.81
CA GLU A 194 -0.98 20.40 -20.50
C GLU A 194 0.21 20.58 -19.53
N GLU A 195 0.00 21.24 -18.39
CA GLU A 195 1.03 21.36 -17.34
C GLU A 195 1.49 20.00 -16.84
N TRP A 196 0.55 19.04 -16.70
CA TRP A 196 0.84 17.68 -16.31
C TRP A 196 1.79 17.00 -17.29
N GLN A 197 1.49 17.04 -18.59
CA GLN A 197 2.31 16.40 -19.62
C GLN A 197 3.68 17.07 -19.81
N HIS A 198 3.80 18.37 -19.54
CA HIS A 198 5.09 19.08 -19.57
C HIS A 198 5.94 18.88 -18.30
N SER A 199 5.40 18.23 -17.28
CA SER A 199 6.10 17.93 -16.02
C SER A 199 6.55 16.47 -15.95
N TRP A 200 7.32 16.12 -14.93
CA TRP A 200 7.74 14.74 -14.64
C TRP A 200 7.26 14.30 -13.24
N PRO A 201 5.93 14.18 -13.02
CA PRO A 201 5.36 14.14 -11.67
C PRO A 201 5.50 12.81 -10.94
N ASN A 202 5.71 11.71 -11.65
CA ASN A 202 5.71 10.35 -11.11
C ASN A 202 6.87 9.53 -11.70
N PHE A 203 7.05 8.31 -11.21
CA PHE A 203 7.99 7.35 -11.80
C PHE A 203 7.76 7.23 -13.31
N ARG A 204 8.83 7.39 -14.10
CA ARG A 204 8.80 7.35 -15.57
C ARG A 204 7.82 8.36 -16.21
N GLY A 205 7.60 9.49 -15.56
CA GLY A 205 6.95 10.66 -16.15
C GLY A 205 5.42 10.67 -15.97
N PRO A 206 4.71 11.55 -16.71
CA PRO A 206 3.31 11.87 -16.45
C PRO A 206 2.34 10.72 -16.65
N GLN A 207 2.73 9.71 -17.45
CA GLN A 207 1.92 8.53 -17.75
C GLN A 207 2.57 7.22 -17.26
N GLY A 208 3.75 7.30 -16.62
CA GLY A 208 4.51 6.12 -16.20
C GLY A 208 5.17 5.33 -17.34
N THR A 209 5.21 5.88 -18.56
CA THR A 209 5.64 5.16 -19.78
C THR A 209 7.12 5.37 -20.13
N GLY A 210 7.79 6.34 -19.51
CA GLY A 210 9.17 6.73 -19.86
C GLY A 210 9.26 7.54 -21.15
N ILE A 211 8.14 8.12 -21.61
CA ILE A 211 8.11 8.96 -22.81
C ILE A 211 8.03 10.43 -22.39
N SER A 212 8.96 11.23 -22.90
CA SER A 212 8.99 12.69 -22.71
C SER A 212 8.45 13.43 -23.93
N MET A 213 7.68 14.49 -23.70
CA MET A 213 7.30 15.44 -24.76
C MET A 213 8.41 16.47 -25.05
N HIS A 214 9.37 16.61 -24.13
CA HIS A 214 10.48 17.55 -24.30
C HIS A 214 11.37 17.08 -25.45
N ALA A 215 11.91 18.03 -26.20
CA ALA A 215 12.84 17.78 -27.29
C ALA A 215 14.21 18.37 -26.94
N SER A 216 15.20 18.22 -27.82
CA SER A 216 16.52 18.87 -27.69
C SER A 216 17.35 18.44 -26.46
N ILE A 217 17.22 17.18 -26.05
CA ILE A 217 18.01 16.62 -24.96
C ILE A 217 19.44 16.30 -25.45
N PRO A 218 20.50 16.56 -24.65
CA PRO A 218 21.86 16.24 -25.04
C PRO A 218 22.06 14.74 -25.29
N THR A 219 23.01 14.39 -26.16
CA THR A 219 23.39 13.00 -26.47
C THR A 219 24.84 12.67 -26.09
N THR A 220 25.57 13.64 -25.52
CA THR A 220 26.97 13.53 -25.11
C THR A 220 27.20 14.32 -23.83
N TRP A 221 27.86 13.72 -22.85
CA TRP A 221 28.31 14.35 -21.60
C TRP A 221 29.35 13.45 -20.93
N ASP A 222 30.04 13.98 -19.92
CA ASP A 222 30.97 13.25 -19.07
C ASP A 222 30.85 13.79 -17.64
N GLY A 223 30.27 12.97 -16.76
CA GLY A 223 30.02 13.31 -15.36
C GLY A 223 31.29 13.39 -14.50
N SER A 224 32.42 12.84 -14.96
CA SER A 224 33.72 12.91 -14.28
C SER A 224 34.45 14.23 -14.59
N SER A 225 34.45 14.65 -15.85
CA SER A 225 35.06 15.93 -16.26
C SER A 225 34.13 17.14 -16.06
N GLY A 226 32.82 16.90 -15.99
CA GLY A 226 31.78 17.93 -15.91
C GLY A 226 31.33 18.44 -17.28
N ASP A 227 31.80 17.86 -18.38
CA ASP A 227 31.35 18.23 -19.72
C ASP A 227 29.88 17.86 -19.93
N GLY A 228 29.07 18.79 -20.46
CA GLY A 228 27.62 18.62 -20.59
C GLY A 228 26.85 18.53 -19.26
N ILE A 229 27.48 18.86 -18.11
CA ILE A 229 26.85 18.87 -16.79
C ILE A 229 26.55 20.33 -16.38
N LEU A 230 25.27 20.70 -16.30
CA LEU A 230 24.85 22.03 -15.84
C LEU A 230 25.11 22.22 -14.34
N TRP A 231 24.80 21.19 -13.56
CA TRP A 231 25.13 21.13 -12.14
C TRP A 231 25.17 19.68 -11.65
N LYS A 232 25.94 19.46 -10.57
CA LYS A 232 26.09 18.19 -9.86
C LYS A 232 25.99 18.46 -8.36
N ALA A 233 24.98 17.91 -7.70
CA ALA A 233 24.67 18.18 -6.29
C ALA A 233 24.78 16.90 -5.45
N PRO A 234 25.38 16.93 -4.24
CA PRO A 234 25.44 15.76 -3.38
C PRO A 234 24.04 15.30 -2.93
N VAL A 235 23.77 14.01 -2.97
CA VAL A 235 22.54 13.41 -2.44
C VAL A 235 22.69 13.22 -0.92
N PRO A 236 21.88 13.89 -0.06
CA PRO A 236 22.18 13.92 1.37
C PRO A 236 21.87 12.63 2.14
N LEU A 237 20.97 11.79 1.61
CA LEU A 237 20.58 10.50 2.22
C LEU A 237 20.42 9.43 1.13
N PRO A 238 20.78 8.16 1.41
CA PRO A 238 20.69 7.08 0.44
C PRO A 238 19.24 6.77 0.07
N GLY A 239 19.06 6.14 -1.09
CA GLY A 239 17.76 5.77 -1.67
C GLY A 239 17.92 5.44 -3.14
N VAL A 240 17.00 4.64 -3.67
CA VAL A 240 17.02 4.19 -5.08
C VAL A 240 15.79 4.70 -5.87
N ASN A 241 15.15 5.76 -5.36
CA ASN A 241 14.07 6.44 -6.07
C ASN A 241 14.59 7.34 -7.18
N SER A 242 13.83 7.38 -8.27
CA SER A 242 14.08 8.30 -9.39
C SER A 242 13.64 9.73 -9.04
N PRO A 243 14.29 10.77 -9.59
CA PRO A 243 13.81 12.13 -9.41
C PRO A 243 12.44 12.34 -10.04
N ILE A 244 11.61 13.14 -9.39
CA ILE A 244 10.43 13.75 -10.00
C ILE A 244 10.66 15.25 -10.13
N VAL A 245 10.10 15.84 -11.18
CA VAL A 245 10.34 17.24 -11.51
C VAL A 245 9.02 17.94 -11.78
N TRP A 246 8.82 19.06 -11.10
CA TRP A 246 7.64 19.90 -11.25
C TRP A 246 8.06 21.36 -11.33
N ARG A 247 7.93 21.96 -12.52
CA ARG A 247 8.41 23.31 -12.82
C ARG A 247 9.91 23.45 -12.46
N ASP A 248 10.26 24.36 -11.57
CA ASP A 248 11.62 24.64 -11.11
C ASP A 248 12.05 23.80 -9.90
N HIS A 249 11.25 22.81 -9.50
CA HIS A 249 11.54 21.95 -8.36
C HIS A 249 11.87 20.52 -8.77
N VAL A 250 12.98 19.99 -8.27
CA VAL A 250 13.33 18.58 -8.34
C VAL A 250 13.18 17.99 -6.95
N PHE A 251 12.46 16.87 -6.84
CA PHE A 251 12.25 16.22 -5.56
C PHE A 251 12.94 14.85 -5.50
N LEU A 252 13.58 14.57 -4.37
CA LEU A 252 14.07 13.24 -3.98
C LEU A 252 13.65 12.88 -2.55
N SER A 253 13.55 11.59 -2.27
CA SER A 253 13.50 11.09 -0.89
C SER A 253 14.76 10.30 -0.57
N GLY A 254 15.13 10.25 0.70
CA GLY A 254 16.23 9.42 1.16
C GLY A 254 16.03 8.99 2.60
N ALA A 255 16.52 7.80 2.94
CA ALA A 255 16.33 7.22 4.26
C ALA A 255 17.40 6.18 4.61
N THR A 256 17.66 6.08 5.91
CA THR A 256 18.37 5.00 6.60
C THR A 256 17.44 4.36 7.63
N ASP A 257 17.97 3.45 8.44
CA ASP A 257 17.28 2.89 9.60
C ASP A 257 16.86 3.95 10.63
N LYS A 258 17.53 5.11 10.67
CA LYS A 258 17.36 6.16 11.68
C LYS A 258 16.82 7.47 11.15
N GLU A 259 17.20 7.83 9.92
CA GLU A 259 16.89 9.11 9.32
C GLU A 259 16.08 8.91 8.06
N ARG A 260 15.21 9.87 7.75
CA ARG A 260 14.45 9.88 6.51
C ARG A 260 14.00 11.31 6.23
N ALA A 261 14.05 11.70 4.98
CA ALA A 261 13.70 13.04 4.57
C ALA A 261 13.20 13.09 3.13
N VAL A 262 12.47 14.16 2.85
CA VAL A 262 12.15 14.62 1.49
C VAL A 262 12.99 15.87 1.22
N PHE A 263 13.54 15.96 0.03
CA PHE A 263 14.40 17.05 -0.41
C PHE A 263 13.80 17.73 -1.62
N CYS A 264 13.93 19.05 -1.68
CA CYS A 264 13.67 19.84 -2.87
C CYS A 264 14.94 20.55 -3.30
N PHE A 265 15.31 20.34 -4.55
CA PHE A 265 16.41 21.00 -5.22
C PHE A 265 15.84 21.99 -6.24
N ASP A 266 16.55 23.09 -6.42
CA ASP A 266 16.32 24.02 -7.51
C ASP A 266 16.74 23.37 -8.84
N ALA A 267 15.83 23.28 -9.81
CA ALA A 267 16.11 22.63 -11.09
C ALA A 267 17.16 23.38 -11.93
N LEU A 268 17.36 24.69 -11.68
CA LEU A 268 18.33 25.51 -12.39
C LEU A 268 19.73 25.44 -11.80
N THR A 269 19.85 25.43 -10.46
CA THR A 269 21.16 25.52 -9.79
C THR A 269 21.61 24.22 -9.14
N GLY A 270 20.69 23.29 -8.85
CA GLY A 270 20.96 22.09 -8.05
C GLY A 270 21.08 22.36 -6.55
N ASP A 271 20.80 23.58 -6.09
CA ASP A 271 20.85 23.90 -4.66
C ASP A 271 19.66 23.30 -3.93
N ILE A 272 19.89 22.78 -2.71
CA ILE A 272 18.80 22.33 -1.84
C ILE A 272 18.03 23.57 -1.36
N GLN A 273 16.79 23.72 -1.82
CA GLN A 273 15.88 24.76 -1.37
C GLN A 273 15.34 24.44 0.03
N TRP A 274 15.02 23.17 0.29
CA TRP A 274 14.62 22.70 1.61
C TRP A 274 14.83 21.19 1.82
N ARG A 275 14.88 20.81 3.11
CA ARG A 275 14.87 19.43 3.60
C ARG A 275 13.74 19.30 4.61
N ALA A 276 12.82 18.38 4.37
CA ALA A 276 11.75 18.02 5.29
C ALA A 276 12.14 16.74 6.03
N ASP A 277 12.57 16.86 7.29
CA ASP A 277 12.87 15.70 8.14
C ASP A 277 11.58 14.96 8.54
N ILE A 278 11.45 13.72 8.10
CA ILE A 278 10.28 12.90 8.39
C ILE A 278 10.60 12.03 9.59
N LYS A 279 9.96 12.28 10.74
CA LYS A 279 10.19 11.43 11.91
C LYS A 279 9.56 10.05 11.70
N PRO A 280 10.22 8.96 12.11
CA PRO A 280 9.59 7.65 12.22
C PRO A 280 8.28 7.69 12.98
N ASP A 281 7.33 6.87 12.57
CA ASP A 281 6.09 6.71 13.32
C ASP A 281 6.40 6.01 14.66
N PRO A 282 6.11 6.64 15.82
CA PRO A 282 6.33 6.04 17.13
C PRO A 282 5.55 4.73 17.34
N LEU A 283 4.47 4.50 16.57
CA LEU A 283 3.64 3.29 16.62
C LEU A 283 4.23 2.11 15.84
N VAL A 284 5.31 2.33 15.08
CA VAL A 284 6.08 1.26 14.45
C VAL A 284 6.97 0.63 15.54
N VAL A 285 6.37 -0.30 16.29
CA VAL A 285 6.98 -1.01 17.42
C VAL A 285 8.11 -1.91 16.93
N VAL A 286 9.37 -1.50 17.13
CA VAL A 286 10.59 -2.32 17.33
C VAL A 286 10.85 -3.46 16.31
N ALA A 287 10.13 -3.51 15.20
CA ALA A 287 10.29 -4.55 14.18
C ALA A 287 11.25 -4.03 13.11
N GLU A 288 12.26 -4.84 12.80
CA GLU A 288 13.25 -4.53 11.78
C GLU A 288 12.57 -4.48 10.41
N VAL A 289 12.80 -3.39 9.68
CA VAL A 289 12.35 -3.27 8.28
C VAL A 289 13.28 -4.15 7.46
N LYS A 290 12.73 -5.16 6.79
CA LYS A 290 13.50 -6.00 5.85
C LYS A 290 13.72 -5.22 4.57
N THR A 291 14.97 -5.02 4.22
CA THR A 291 15.44 -4.33 3.01
C THR A 291 16.74 -4.99 2.55
N THR A 292 17.15 -4.73 1.31
CA THR A 292 18.46 -5.10 0.77
C THR A 292 19.21 -3.84 0.35
N ASP A 293 20.48 -3.98 -0.03
CA ASP A 293 21.26 -2.87 -0.57
C ASP A 293 20.64 -2.32 -1.87
N ASP A 294 19.89 -3.13 -2.61
CA ASP A 294 19.25 -2.73 -3.87
C ASP A 294 17.98 -1.87 -3.67
N THR A 295 17.39 -1.82 -2.47
CA THR A 295 16.15 -1.06 -2.18
C THR A 295 16.31 -0.04 -1.05
N GLY A 296 17.03 -0.41 0.01
CA GLY A 296 17.14 0.36 1.24
C GLY A 296 15.78 0.81 1.81
N TYR A 297 15.77 1.98 2.46
CA TYR A 297 14.60 2.50 3.19
C TYR A 297 13.78 3.52 2.38
N ALA A 298 14.19 3.83 1.15
CA ALA A 298 13.56 4.84 0.29
C ALA A 298 13.62 4.43 -1.19
N ALA A 299 13.21 3.20 -1.50
CA ALA A 299 13.09 2.75 -2.88
C ALA A 299 11.94 3.40 -3.67
N PRO A 300 10.73 3.57 -3.12
CA PRO A 300 9.59 4.08 -3.88
C PRO A 300 9.87 5.47 -4.47
N THR A 301 9.70 5.60 -5.78
CA THR A 301 9.70 6.93 -6.41
C THR A 301 8.48 7.71 -5.94
N MET A 302 8.72 8.97 -5.59
CA MET A 302 7.69 9.89 -5.13
C MET A 302 6.68 10.21 -6.24
N ALA A 303 5.59 10.86 -5.85
CA ALA A 303 4.63 11.41 -6.79
C ALA A 303 4.25 12.83 -6.38
N THR A 304 3.84 13.65 -7.34
CA THR A 304 3.22 14.95 -7.06
C THR A 304 1.95 15.13 -7.88
N ASP A 305 0.97 15.82 -7.33
CA ASP A 305 -0.21 16.29 -8.07
C ASP A 305 -0.08 17.77 -8.47
N GLY A 306 1.13 18.34 -8.35
CA GLY A 306 1.44 19.75 -8.59
C GLY A 306 1.08 20.69 -7.45
N ARG A 307 0.45 20.18 -6.39
CA ARG A 307 0.06 20.95 -5.20
C ARG A 307 0.82 20.47 -3.97
N LEU A 308 1.00 19.16 -3.87
CA LEU A 308 1.74 18.48 -2.81
C LEU A 308 2.69 17.43 -3.40
N VAL A 309 3.70 17.07 -2.62
CA VAL A 309 4.65 15.98 -2.91
C VAL A 309 4.38 14.85 -1.94
N PHE A 310 4.21 13.64 -2.46
CA PHE A 310 3.92 12.43 -1.73
C PHE A 310 5.15 11.53 -1.73
N ALA A 311 5.55 11.06 -0.55
CA ALA A 311 6.68 10.16 -0.39
C ALA A 311 6.30 8.96 0.47
N MET A 312 6.85 7.80 0.13
CA MET A 312 6.68 6.56 0.87
C MET A 312 8.02 5.93 1.20
N PHE A 313 8.15 5.44 2.42
CA PHE A 313 9.38 4.83 2.93
C PHE A 313 9.21 3.32 3.16
N GLY A 314 10.33 2.61 3.26
CA GLY A 314 10.35 1.14 3.37
C GLY A 314 9.65 0.58 4.60
N ASP A 315 9.35 1.41 5.60
CA ASP A 315 8.59 1.03 6.80
C ASP A 315 7.07 1.23 6.67
N GLY A 316 6.59 1.60 5.48
CA GLY A 316 5.17 1.81 5.21
C GLY A 316 4.66 3.20 5.61
N LEU A 317 5.54 4.14 5.94
CA LEU A 317 5.15 5.52 6.22
C LEU A 317 4.93 6.28 4.90
N LEU A 318 3.69 6.70 4.65
CA LEU A 318 3.29 7.59 3.58
C LEU A 318 3.16 9.02 4.13
N VAL A 319 3.73 10.00 3.45
CA VAL A 319 3.67 11.42 3.86
C VAL A 319 3.31 12.32 2.70
N ALA A 320 2.67 13.45 3.00
CA ALA A 320 2.54 14.57 2.08
C ALA A 320 3.25 15.80 2.62
N VAL A 321 4.01 16.45 1.75
CA VAL A 321 4.77 17.67 2.04
C VAL A 321 4.36 18.72 1.01
N ASP A 322 4.19 19.97 1.43
CA ASP A 322 3.97 21.07 0.48
C ASP A 322 5.28 21.52 -0.18
N PHE A 323 5.17 22.38 -1.19
CA PHE A 323 6.30 22.89 -1.95
C PHE A 323 7.21 23.83 -1.12
N GLN A 324 6.84 24.13 0.13
CA GLN A 324 7.65 24.88 1.09
C GLN A 324 8.36 23.95 2.09
N GLY A 325 8.26 22.63 1.93
CA GLY A 325 8.92 21.65 2.78
C GLY A 325 8.17 21.38 4.09
N LYS A 326 6.91 21.81 4.23
CA LYS A 326 6.11 21.55 5.43
C LYS A 326 5.27 20.29 5.25
N GLU A 327 5.43 19.35 6.17
CA GLU A 327 4.56 18.17 6.25
C GLU A 327 3.11 18.58 6.51
N ARG A 328 2.21 18.07 5.67
CA ARG A 328 0.76 18.32 5.73
C ARG A 328 0.04 17.22 6.49
N TRP A 329 0.36 15.98 6.15
CA TRP A 329 -0.22 14.80 6.78
C TRP A 329 0.73 13.60 6.60
N ARG A 330 0.47 12.56 7.39
CA ARG A 330 1.13 11.26 7.29
C ARG A 330 0.14 10.12 7.52
N GLN A 331 0.40 8.97 6.92
CA GLN A 331 -0.33 7.72 7.12
C GLN A 331 0.66 6.57 7.34
N SER A 332 0.36 5.72 8.32
CA SER A 332 1.16 4.54 8.64
C SER A 332 0.46 3.31 8.11
N LEU A 333 1.05 2.69 7.08
CA LEU A 333 0.49 1.50 6.42
C LEU A 333 0.98 0.19 7.07
N GLY A 334 1.86 0.30 8.07
CA GLY A 334 2.51 -0.82 8.76
C GLY A 334 3.69 -1.38 7.96
N ILE A 335 4.65 -2.02 8.65
CA ILE A 335 5.88 -2.54 8.00
C ILE A 335 5.55 -3.73 7.07
N PRO A 336 6.09 -3.77 5.84
CA PRO A 336 5.86 -4.86 4.88
C PRO A 336 6.72 -6.10 5.21
N GLN A 337 6.35 -6.83 6.25
CA GLN A 337 7.17 -7.89 6.87
C GLN A 337 7.53 -9.11 5.98
N ARG A 338 6.78 -9.34 4.88
CA ARG A 338 7.01 -10.46 3.95
C ARG A 338 7.58 -10.03 2.60
N ASN A 339 8.00 -8.78 2.48
CA ASN A 339 8.73 -8.35 1.30
C ASN A 339 10.22 -8.66 1.51
N SER A 340 10.77 -9.62 0.76
CA SER A 340 12.17 -10.07 0.92
C SER A 340 13.18 -9.00 0.55
N TYR A 341 12.85 -8.15 -0.42
CA TYR A 341 13.70 -7.05 -0.86
C TYR A 341 13.32 -5.73 -0.21
N GLY A 342 12.21 -5.64 0.54
CA GLY A 342 11.65 -4.35 0.99
C GLY A 342 10.74 -3.72 -0.06
N HIS A 343 9.90 -2.78 0.38
CA HIS A 343 8.89 -2.18 -0.49
C HIS A 343 9.50 -1.19 -1.48
N ALA A 344 9.20 -1.36 -2.78
CA ALA A 344 9.74 -0.54 -3.87
C ALA A 344 8.70 0.04 -4.84
N SER A 345 7.44 -0.42 -4.81
CA SER A 345 6.40 0.10 -5.69
C SER A 345 6.22 1.61 -5.49
N SER A 346 6.41 2.37 -6.56
CA SER A 346 6.34 3.83 -6.56
C SER A 346 4.91 4.32 -6.45
N LEU A 347 4.76 5.59 -6.06
CA LEU A 347 3.46 6.24 -5.96
C LEU A 347 2.98 6.75 -7.33
N VAL A 348 1.66 6.84 -7.49
CA VAL A 348 1.03 7.55 -8.62
C VAL A 348 -0.12 8.39 -8.11
N THR A 349 -0.35 9.56 -8.71
CA THR A 349 -1.48 10.42 -8.39
C THR A 349 -2.51 10.42 -9.50
N HIS A 350 -3.77 10.63 -9.13
CA HIS A 350 -4.87 10.78 -10.07
C HIS A 350 -5.94 11.69 -9.49
N GLN A 351 -6.24 12.80 -10.18
CA GLN A 351 -7.30 13.75 -9.81
C GLN A 351 -7.27 14.16 -8.32
N GLY A 352 -6.07 14.41 -7.80
CA GLY A 352 -5.86 14.83 -6.42
C GLY A 352 -5.88 13.71 -5.38
N ALA A 353 -5.98 12.45 -5.80
CA ALA A 353 -5.73 11.29 -4.95
C ALA A 353 -4.29 10.78 -5.13
N VAL A 354 -3.74 10.15 -4.10
CA VAL A 354 -2.51 9.35 -4.16
C VAL A 354 -2.86 7.87 -4.07
N ILE A 355 -2.30 7.07 -4.95
CA ILE A 355 -2.57 5.63 -5.09
C ILE A 355 -1.33 4.86 -4.67
N VAL A 356 -1.54 3.82 -3.86
CA VAL A 356 -0.48 2.96 -3.32
C VAL A 356 -0.80 1.51 -3.65
N GLN A 357 0.08 0.85 -4.42
CA GLN A 357 0.12 -0.60 -4.55
C GLN A 357 1.00 -1.14 -3.43
N TYR A 358 0.40 -1.69 -2.38
CA TYR A 358 1.09 -2.17 -1.19
C TYR A 358 1.04 -3.69 -1.10
N ASP A 359 1.75 -4.35 -2.02
CA ASP A 359 1.80 -5.80 -2.12
C ASP A 359 2.96 -6.34 -1.28
N HIS A 360 2.65 -7.00 -0.18
CA HIS A 360 3.65 -7.57 0.74
C HIS A 360 3.15 -8.83 1.45
N GLY A 361 2.14 -9.48 0.90
CA GLY A 361 1.47 -10.63 1.47
C GLY A 361 1.76 -11.96 0.77
N THR A 362 0.88 -12.92 1.05
CA THR A 362 0.64 -14.09 0.21
C THR A 362 -0.80 -14.00 -0.33
N PRO A 363 -1.19 -14.82 -1.31
CA PRO A 363 -2.57 -14.82 -1.80
C PRO A 363 -3.66 -15.04 -0.72
N ASP A 364 -3.29 -15.63 0.42
CA ASP A 364 -4.24 -16.09 1.45
C ASP A 364 -4.26 -15.25 2.73
N ASP A 365 -3.35 -14.28 2.91
CA ASP A 365 -3.19 -13.57 4.20
C ASP A 365 -3.73 -12.14 4.22
N GLU A 366 -4.36 -11.70 3.12
CA GLU A 366 -5.04 -10.39 2.97
C GLU A 366 -4.14 -9.17 3.26
N LEU A 367 -2.82 -9.34 3.21
CA LEU A 367 -1.86 -8.27 3.49
C LEU A 367 -1.64 -7.35 2.28
N SER A 368 -1.68 -7.90 1.06
CA SER A 368 -1.52 -7.13 -0.17
C SER A 368 -2.75 -6.27 -0.45
N LYS A 369 -2.55 -4.98 -0.74
CA LYS A 369 -3.64 -3.99 -0.88
C LYS A 369 -3.35 -2.97 -1.96
N LEU A 370 -4.39 -2.57 -2.70
CA LEU A 370 -4.40 -1.32 -3.47
C LEU A 370 -5.19 -0.27 -2.67
N MET A 371 -4.61 0.89 -2.44
CA MET A 371 -5.22 1.95 -1.63
C MET A 371 -5.25 3.27 -2.39
N SER A 372 -6.29 4.07 -2.14
CA SER A 372 -6.35 5.46 -2.57
C SER A 372 -6.58 6.35 -1.36
N PHE A 373 -5.81 7.43 -1.26
CA PHE A 373 -5.97 8.47 -0.26
C PHE A 373 -6.28 9.80 -0.93
N ASP A 374 -7.13 10.61 -0.32
CA ASP A 374 -7.29 12.01 -0.68
C ASP A 374 -5.97 12.75 -0.47
N GLY A 375 -5.41 13.33 -1.53
CA GLY A 375 -4.08 13.93 -1.49
C GLY A 375 -3.99 15.15 -0.58
N ALA A 376 -5.11 15.85 -0.34
CA ALA A 376 -5.11 17.04 0.51
C ALA A 376 -5.08 16.70 2.00
N THR A 377 -5.78 15.64 2.39
CA THR A 377 -6.04 15.30 3.80
C THR A 377 -5.36 14.02 4.27
N GLY A 378 -4.96 13.15 3.35
CA GLY A 378 -4.43 11.81 3.64
C GLY A 378 -5.50 10.83 4.10
N ASN A 379 -6.79 11.18 4.03
CA ASN A 379 -7.86 10.26 4.40
C ASN A 379 -8.04 9.18 3.33
N PRO A 380 -8.28 7.91 3.71
CA PRO A 380 -8.53 6.85 2.74
C PRO A 380 -9.84 7.12 1.98
N ASN A 381 -9.77 7.11 0.65
CA ASN A 381 -10.94 7.10 -0.23
C ASN A 381 -11.52 5.69 -0.32
N TRP A 382 -10.65 4.70 -0.54
CA TRP A 382 -10.98 3.29 -0.64
C TRP A 382 -9.74 2.42 -0.46
N GLU A 383 -9.96 1.15 -0.11
CA GLU A 383 -8.95 0.11 0.00
C GLU A 383 -9.50 -1.17 -0.64
N THR A 384 -8.65 -1.85 -1.41
CA THR A 384 -8.98 -3.11 -2.08
C THR A 384 -7.92 -4.14 -1.71
N VAL A 385 -8.35 -5.17 -0.98
CA VAL A 385 -7.51 -6.33 -0.66
C VAL A 385 -7.22 -7.11 -1.95
N ARG A 386 -5.96 -7.51 -2.12
CA ARG A 386 -5.45 -8.25 -3.28
C ARG A 386 -5.01 -9.62 -2.83
N SER A 387 -5.55 -10.66 -3.48
CA SER A 387 -5.11 -12.05 -3.29
C SER A 387 -3.87 -12.31 -4.15
N THR A 388 -2.77 -11.66 -3.80
CA THR A 388 -1.51 -11.65 -4.56
C THR A 388 -0.31 -11.68 -3.61
N PRO A 389 0.81 -12.33 -3.99
CA PRO A 389 2.05 -12.25 -3.24
C PRO A 389 2.64 -10.83 -3.30
N ALA A 390 3.79 -10.63 -2.66
CA ALA A 390 4.57 -9.39 -2.79
C ALA A 390 4.94 -9.12 -4.26
N SER A 391 4.95 -7.84 -4.63
CA SER A 391 5.41 -7.36 -5.94
C SER A 391 6.13 -6.01 -5.78
N TRP A 392 6.92 -5.64 -6.78
CA TRP A 392 7.72 -4.40 -6.78
C TRP A 392 7.40 -3.48 -7.96
N SER A 393 6.57 -3.95 -8.90
CA SER A 393 5.99 -3.12 -9.96
C SER A 393 5.26 -1.91 -9.38
N SER A 394 5.50 -0.75 -9.99
CA SER A 394 4.74 0.47 -9.71
C SER A 394 3.48 0.52 -10.58
N PRO A 395 2.32 0.95 -10.05
CA PRO A 395 1.09 1.07 -10.81
C PRO A 395 1.12 2.28 -11.76
N ILE A 396 0.36 2.21 -12.85
CA ILE A 396 0.08 3.38 -13.71
C ILE A 396 -1.41 3.70 -13.69
N VAL A 397 -1.75 4.94 -14.04
CA VAL A 397 -3.12 5.35 -14.30
C VAL A 397 -3.25 5.71 -15.77
N THR A 398 -4.06 4.96 -16.49
CA THR A 398 -4.32 5.16 -17.92
C THR A 398 -5.79 5.51 -18.16
N THR A 399 -6.12 5.95 -19.38
CA THR A 399 -7.49 6.15 -19.85
C THR A 399 -7.76 5.23 -21.03
N SER A 400 -8.71 4.32 -20.89
CA SER A 400 -9.19 3.43 -21.96
C SER A 400 -10.69 3.63 -22.13
N ASN A 401 -11.17 3.79 -23.37
CA ASN A 401 -12.57 4.10 -23.70
C ASN A 401 -13.15 5.24 -22.82
N GLU A 402 -12.42 6.35 -22.72
CA GLU A 402 -12.79 7.54 -21.91
C GLU A 402 -12.89 7.31 -20.39
N SER A 403 -12.52 6.12 -19.91
CA SER A 403 -12.55 5.77 -18.49
C SER A 403 -11.15 5.54 -17.95
N ALA A 404 -10.84 6.20 -16.83
CA ALA A 404 -9.56 6.00 -16.16
C ALA A 404 -9.49 4.61 -15.51
N GLN A 405 -8.32 3.98 -15.58
CA GLN A 405 -8.04 2.65 -15.02
C GLN A 405 -6.66 2.67 -14.32
N ILE A 406 -6.58 2.11 -13.12
CA ILE A 406 -5.30 1.83 -12.44
C ILE A 406 -4.85 0.45 -12.89
N ILE A 407 -3.67 0.35 -13.51
CA ILE A 407 -3.11 -0.93 -13.95
C ILE A 407 -2.01 -1.34 -12.98
N THR A 408 -2.09 -2.58 -12.51
CA THR A 408 -1.15 -3.16 -11.54
C THR A 408 -0.64 -4.50 -12.05
N CYS A 409 0.62 -4.81 -11.76
CA CYS A 409 1.24 -6.09 -12.11
C CYS A 409 1.74 -6.80 -10.83
N CYS A 410 1.54 -8.11 -10.77
CA CYS A 410 1.94 -9.00 -9.68
C CYS A 410 1.89 -10.45 -10.18
N ASP A 411 2.46 -11.42 -9.46
CA ASP A 411 2.26 -12.83 -9.78
C ASP A 411 0.84 -13.29 -9.38
N PRO A 412 0.06 -13.93 -10.27
CA PRO A 412 0.26 -14.10 -11.71
C PRO A 412 -0.45 -13.04 -12.59
N TRP A 413 -1.03 -12.02 -11.95
CA TRP A 413 -2.02 -11.14 -12.55
C TRP A 413 -1.49 -9.79 -13.05
N VAL A 414 -2.01 -9.39 -14.21
CA VAL A 414 -2.22 -7.98 -14.56
C VAL A 414 -3.67 -7.64 -14.26
N ILE A 415 -3.90 -6.59 -13.48
CA ILE A 415 -5.25 -6.22 -13.03
C ILE A 415 -5.50 -4.74 -13.28
N ALA A 416 -6.69 -4.43 -13.80
CA ALA A 416 -7.20 -3.06 -13.90
C ALA A 416 -8.23 -2.79 -12.80
N TYR A 417 -8.13 -1.61 -12.18
CA TYR A 417 -9.05 -1.13 -11.16
C TYR A 417 -9.64 0.22 -11.52
N SER A 418 -10.87 0.46 -11.10
CA SER A 418 -11.52 1.76 -11.13
C SER A 418 -10.85 2.71 -10.13
N PRO A 419 -10.29 3.86 -10.55
CA PRO A 419 -9.72 4.85 -9.63
C PRO A 419 -10.75 5.45 -8.67
N LYS A 420 -12.04 5.40 -9.04
CA LYS A 420 -13.14 5.99 -8.26
C LYS A 420 -13.44 5.23 -6.98
N ASP A 421 -13.40 3.90 -7.04
CA ASP A 421 -13.89 3.05 -5.95
C ASP A 421 -13.07 1.78 -5.72
N GLY A 422 -11.92 1.64 -6.38
CA GLY A 422 -11.00 0.51 -6.20
C GLY A 422 -11.54 -0.82 -6.69
N LYS A 423 -12.67 -0.84 -7.42
CA LYS A 423 -13.23 -2.08 -7.95
C LYS A 423 -12.42 -2.58 -9.12
N GLU A 424 -12.15 -3.87 -9.12
CA GLU A 424 -11.57 -4.54 -10.27
C GLU A 424 -12.50 -4.42 -11.48
N ILE A 425 -11.90 -4.09 -12.62
CA ILE A 425 -12.56 -4.00 -13.93
C ILE A 425 -12.30 -5.29 -14.69
N TRP A 426 -11.03 -5.62 -14.91
CA TRP A 426 -10.59 -6.82 -15.61
C TRP A 426 -9.25 -7.34 -15.05
N ARG A 427 -8.96 -8.61 -15.32
CA ARG A 427 -7.66 -9.23 -15.00
C ARG A 427 -7.20 -10.20 -16.08
N VAL A 428 -5.89 -10.37 -16.20
CA VAL A 428 -5.23 -11.34 -17.08
C VAL A 428 -4.18 -12.11 -16.28
N ASN A 429 -4.22 -13.43 -16.36
CA ASN A 429 -3.17 -14.31 -15.87
C ASN A 429 -2.08 -14.44 -16.95
N CYS A 430 -0.95 -13.76 -16.78
CA CYS A 430 0.19 -13.89 -17.70
C CYS A 430 1.57 -13.71 -17.05
N LEU A 431 1.62 -13.33 -15.77
CA LEU A 431 2.86 -13.11 -15.03
C LEU A 431 3.13 -14.23 -14.01
N GLU A 432 2.73 -15.47 -14.33
CA GLU A 432 2.90 -16.60 -13.41
C GLU A 432 4.37 -16.83 -13.03
N ARG A 433 4.62 -17.12 -11.75
CA ARG A 433 5.92 -17.56 -11.21
C ARG A 433 7.04 -16.51 -11.29
N ALA A 434 6.67 -15.25 -11.48
CA ALA A 434 7.60 -14.12 -11.57
C ALA A 434 7.67 -13.31 -10.26
N GLU A 435 8.87 -12.84 -9.91
CA GLU A 435 9.03 -11.78 -8.90
C GLU A 435 8.82 -10.42 -9.57
N VAL A 436 7.55 -10.04 -9.78
CA VAL A 436 7.21 -8.93 -10.70
C VAL A 436 7.80 -7.58 -10.29
N GLY A 437 8.85 -7.16 -10.99
CA GLY A 437 9.54 -5.88 -10.86
C GLY A 437 9.11 -4.81 -11.88
N PRO A 438 9.01 -5.12 -13.19
CA PRO A 438 8.73 -4.12 -14.21
C PRO A 438 7.30 -3.56 -14.13
N SER A 439 7.17 -2.25 -14.28
CA SER A 439 5.89 -1.56 -14.40
C SER A 439 5.21 -1.75 -15.77
N PRO A 440 3.86 -1.77 -15.81
CA PRO A 440 3.11 -1.77 -17.07
C PRO A 440 3.31 -0.47 -17.85
N VAL A 441 3.18 -0.54 -19.17
CA VAL A 441 3.14 0.62 -20.08
C VAL A 441 1.87 0.58 -20.91
N TYR A 442 1.18 1.71 -21.04
CA TYR A 442 -0.01 1.82 -21.86
C TYR A 442 0.30 2.55 -23.18
N SER A 443 -0.23 2.04 -24.29
CA SER A 443 -0.21 2.68 -25.60
C SER A 443 -1.39 2.21 -26.45
N ASP A 444 -2.16 3.14 -27.02
CA ASP A 444 -3.24 2.86 -27.98
C ASP A 444 -4.26 1.78 -27.53
N ASP A 445 -4.83 1.92 -26.33
CA ASP A 445 -5.78 0.96 -25.72
C ASP A 445 -5.22 -0.44 -25.44
N VAL A 446 -3.89 -0.56 -25.44
CA VAL A 446 -3.16 -1.78 -25.11
C VAL A 446 -2.19 -1.51 -23.96
N VAL A 447 -2.18 -2.42 -22.98
CA VAL A 447 -1.19 -2.49 -21.91
C VAL A 447 -0.12 -3.50 -22.29
N TYR A 448 1.12 -3.10 -22.12
CA TYR A 448 2.31 -3.91 -22.32
C TYR A 448 2.94 -4.19 -20.96
N VAL A 449 3.17 -5.47 -20.67
CA VAL A 449 3.80 -5.92 -19.42
C VAL A 449 4.91 -6.90 -19.75
N CYS A 450 5.94 -6.94 -18.92
CA CYS A 450 6.95 -7.98 -19.02
C CYS A 450 7.52 -8.35 -17.66
N ASN A 451 7.99 -9.58 -17.52
CA ASN A 451 8.90 -9.99 -16.47
C ASN A 451 9.71 -11.18 -16.98
N ASP A 452 10.97 -11.28 -16.58
CA ASP A 452 11.73 -12.51 -16.76
C ASP A 452 10.99 -13.70 -16.15
N THR A 453 11.24 -14.90 -16.65
CA THR A 453 10.55 -16.15 -16.24
C THR A 453 9.04 -16.23 -16.51
N ALA A 454 8.42 -15.14 -16.98
CA ALA A 454 7.03 -15.09 -17.46
C ALA A 454 7.00 -14.76 -18.97
N VAL A 455 6.41 -13.63 -19.35
CA VAL A 455 6.25 -13.19 -20.75
C VAL A 455 6.38 -11.68 -20.87
N LEU A 456 6.69 -11.18 -22.06
CA LEU A 456 6.24 -9.89 -22.56
C LEU A 456 4.86 -10.09 -23.19
N ALA A 457 3.84 -9.34 -22.76
CA ALA A 457 2.48 -9.47 -23.28
C ALA A 457 1.88 -8.13 -23.68
N ALA A 458 1.08 -8.15 -24.74
CA ALA A 458 0.21 -7.05 -25.15
C ALA A 458 -1.25 -7.39 -24.83
N ILE A 459 -1.92 -6.53 -24.07
CA ILE A 459 -3.23 -6.80 -23.47
C ILE A 459 -4.21 -5.66 -23.78
N ARG A 460 -5.31 -5.96 -24.46
CA ARG A 460 -6.40 -4.99 -24.68
C ARG A 460 -7.08 -4.59 -23.37
N CYS A 461 -7.39 -3.30 -23.24
CA CYS A 461 -7.93 -2.70 -22.01
C CYS A 461 -9.45 -2.44 -22.01
N ASP A 462 -10.19 -2.98 -22.96
CA ASP A 462 -11.64 -2.80 -23.16
C ASP A 462 -12.49 -3.93 -22.53
N GLY A 463 -11.86 -4.79 -21.73
CA GLY A 463 -12.49 -5.98 -21.14
C GLY A 463 -13.23 -5.77 -19.82
N THR A 464 -13.84 -6.84 -19.33
CA THR A 464 -14.44 -6.90 -17.98
C THR A 464 -14.36 -8.34 -17.43
N GLY A 465 -13.99 -8.49 -16.17
CA GLY A 465 -13.80 -9.79 -15.51
C GLY A 465 -12.46 -10.44 -15.84
N ASP A 466 -12.38 -11.77 -15.71
CA ASP A 466 -11.21 -12.52 -16.17
C ASP A 466 -11.21 -12.57 -17.70
N VAL A 467 -10.22 -11.92 -18.30
CA VAL A 467 -10.10 -11.76 -19.75
C VAL A 467 -8.86 -12.44 -20.32
N THR A 468 -8.24 -13.34 -19.55
CA THR A 468 -7.03 -14.07 -19.91
C THR A 468 -7.10 -14.67 -21.32
N ASP A 469 -8.18 -15.39 -21.64
CA ASP A 469 -8.32 -16.09 -22.93
C ASP A 469 -8.79 -15.19 -24.10
N THR A 470 -9.07 -13.91 -23.85
CA THR A 470 -9.82 -13.05 -24.81
C THR A 470 -9.16 -11.71 -25.14
N HIS A 471 -8.28 -11.20 -24.28
CA HIS A 471 -7.70 -9.86 -24.43
C HIS A 471 -6.18 -9.85 -24.56
N VAL A 472 -5.50 -10.97 -24.34
CA VAL A 472 -4.09 -11.13 -24.71
C VAL A 472 -4.00 -11.18 -26.23
N VAL A 473 -3.34 -10.17 -26.83
CA VAL A 473 -3.15 -10.05 -28.28
C VAL A 473 -2.01 -10.97 -28.72
N TRP A 474 -0.90 -10.92 -28.01
CA TRP A 474 0.28 -11.73 -28.23
C TRP A 474 1.13 -11.80 -26.96
N THR A 475 2.02 -12.79 -26.91
CA THR A 475 3.03 -12.98 -25.86
C THR A 475 4.37 -13.38 -26.46
N VAL A 476 5.46 -13.00 -25.80
CA VAL A 476 6.84 -13.37 -26.13
C VAL A 476 7.54 -13.85 -24.87
N GLU A 477 8.38 -14.88 -24.96
CA GLU A 477 9.10 -15.48 -23.82
C GLU A 477 10.60 -15.15 -23.81
N ASP A 478 11.12 -14.54 -24.89
CA ASP A 478 12.53 -14.19 -25.07
C ASP A 478 12.80 -12.70 -24.77
N GLY A 479 14.04 -12.37 -24.41
CA GLY A 479 14.49 -10.99 -24.24
C GLY A 479 13.86 -10.23 -23.06
N LEU A 480 13.49 -10.95 -21.99
CA LEU A 480 12.70 -10.39 -20.89
C LEU A 480 13.56 -9.77 -19.77
N PRO A 481 13.09 -8.65 -19.17
CA PRO A 481 13.77 -7.99 -18.05
C PRO A 481 13.29 -8.45 -16.68
N ASP A 482 14.18 -8.43 -15.69
CA ASP A 482 13.82 -8.68 -14.27
C ASP A 482 13.27 -7.40 -13.60
N THR A 483 13.82 -6.23 -13.93
CA THR A 483 13.46 -4.95 -13.26
C THR A 483 13.07 -3.83 -14.23
N CYS A 484 13.69 -3.78 -15.41
CA CYS A 484 13.45 -2.73 -16.39
C CYS A 484 12.06 -2.84 -17.00
N SER A 485 11.26 -1.78 -16.95
CA SER A 485 9.95 -1.77 -17.62
C SER A 485 10.05 -1.49 -19.11
N PRO A 486 9.14 -2.04 -19.93
CA PRO A 486 9.25 -1.96 -21.38
C PRO A 486 9.13 -0.51 -21.84
N LEU A 487 9.54 -0.23 -23.08
CA LEU A 487 9.28 1.04 -23.76
C LEU A 487 8.44 0.75 -24.99
N VAL A 488 7.35 1.48 -25.16
CA VAL A 488 6.43 1.28 -26.28
C VAL A 488 6.39 2.56 -27.10
N SER A 489 6.85 2.47 -28.35
CA SER A 489 6.75 3.57 -29.30
C SER A 489 5.43 3.49 -30.07
N LYS A 490 5.30 4.31 -31.11
CA LYS A 490 4.19 4.20 -32.04
C LYS A 490 4.22 2.86 -32.81
N ASP A 491 5.41 2.36 -33.12
CA ASP A 491 5.62 1.30 -34.10
C ASP A 491 6.23 0.01 -33.51
N PHE A 492 6.94 0.08 -32.38
CA PHE A 492 7.66 -1.05 -31.79
C PHE A 492 7.57 -1.09 -30.25
N VAL A 493 7.93 -2.23 -29.68
CA VAL A 493 8.09 -2.45 -28.23
C VAL A 493 9.54 -2.83 -27.96
N MET A 494 10.15 -2.24 -26.94
CA MET A 494 11.52 -2.52 -26.54
C MET A 494 11.60 -2.99 -25.10
N THR A 495 12.48 -3.96 -24.85
CA THR A 495 12.85 -4.43 -23.51
C THR A 495 14.36 -4.34 -23.33
N VAL A 496 14.79 -4.14 -22.09
CA VAL A 496 16.21 -4.13 -21.72
C VAL A 496 16.42 -5.23 -20.71
N ALA A 497 16.95 -6.37 -21.15
CA ALA A 497 17.25 -7.46 -20.24
C ALA A 497 18.37 -7.04 -19.27
N SER A 498 18.28 -7.45 -18.01
CA SER A 498 19.16 -6.96 -16.94
C SER A 498 20.65 -7.23 -17.19
N TYR A 499 20.98 -8.21 -18.03
CA TYR A 499 22.35 -8.56 -18.43
C TYR A 499 22.91 -7.70 -19.58
N GLY A 500 22.17 -6.67 -20.03
CA GLY A 500 22.69 -5.72 -21.01
C GLY A 500 22.32 -5.98 -22.45
N ALA A 501 21.21 -6.64 -22.74
CA ALA A 501 20.71 -6.80 -24.10
C ALA A 501 19.42 -6.00 -24.31
N LEU A 502 19.42 -5.18 -25.37
CA LEU A 502 18.27 -4.42 -25.83
C LEU A 502 17.57 -5.17 -26.95
N PHE A 503 16.30 -5.49 -26.76
CA PHE A 503 15.48 -6.18 -27.76
C PHE A 503 14.42 -5.24 -28.32
N CYS A 504 14.10 -5.39 -29.60
CA CYS A 504 13.00 -4.72 -30.25
C CYS A 504 12.03 -5.73 -30.87
N PHE A 505 10.75 -5.52 -30.63
CA PHE A 505 9.66 -6.38 -31.10
C PHE A 505 8.66 -5.56 -31.92
N ASP A 506 7.97 -6.24 -32.83
CA ASP A 506 6.86 -5.63 -33.56
C ASP A 506 5.71 -5.36 -32.57
N LYS A 507 5.19 -4.13 -32.56
CA LYS A 507 4.14 -3.74 -31.61
C LYS A 507 2.82 -4.49 -31.83
N LYS A 508 2.53 -4.89 -33.06
CA LYS A 508 1.26 -5.52 -33.45
C LYS A 508 1.28 -7.03 -33.22
N ASP A 509 2.41 -7.66 -33.50
CA ASP A 509 2.51 -9.12 -33.52
C ASP A 509 3.38 -9.70 -32.38
N GLY A 510 4.24 -8.90 -31.75
CA GLY A 510 5.26 -9.38 -30.82
C GLY A 510 6.30 -10.20 -31.57
N GLY A 511 6.19 -11.53 -31.51
CA GLY A 511 7.00 -12.47 -32.28
C GLY A 511 8.48 -12.52 -31.88
N ASP A 512 9.31 -13.02 -32.78
CA ASP A 512 10.77 -13.00 -32.61
C ASP A 512 11.27 -11.54 -32.59
N PRO A 513 12.33 -11.22 -31.82
CA PRO A 513 12.94 -9.89 -31.87
C PRO A 513 13.29 -9.51 -33.30
N ILE A 514 12.92 -8.29 -33.73
CA ILE A 514 13.29 -7.74 -35.04
C ILE A 514 14.80 -7.52 -35.08
N TRP A 515 15.35 -7.03 -33.98
CA TRP A 515 16.79 -6.88 -33.76
C TRP A 515 17.12 -6.92 -32.26
N GLU A 516 18.40 -7.13 -31.97
CA GLU A 516 19.00 -7.18 -30.64
C GLU A 516 20.31 -6.39 -30.65
N GLU A 517 20.58 -5.63 -29.60
CA GLU A 517 21.83 -4.90 -29.40
C GLU A 517 22.43 -5.19 -28.02
N ASP A 518 23.73 -5.52 -28.00
CA ASP A 518 24.52 -5.67 -26.77
C ASP A 518 24.97 -4.28 -26.28
N LEU A 519 24.54 -3.94 -25.07
CA LEU A 519 24.80 -2.65 -24.43
C LEU A 519 26.11 -2.64 -23.63
N GLY A 520 26.69 -3.80 -23.34
CA GLY A 520 27.96 -3.93 -22.62
C GLY A 520 27.93 -3.49 -21.15
N ALA A 521 26.75 -3.40 -20.53
CA ALA A 521 26.55 -3.02 -19.13
C ALA A 521 25.31 -3.72 -18.54
N ASP A 522 25.23 -3.84 -17.21
CA ASP A 522 24.03 -4.35 -16.53
C ASP A 522 22.99 -3.24 -16.38
N PHE A 523 21.69 -3.60 -16.38
CA PHE A 523 20.59 -2.62 -16.34
C PHE A 523 19.57 -2.91 -15.24
N ILE A 524 19.23 -1.84 -14.52
CA ILE A 524 18.06 -1.74 -13.62
C ILE A 524 17.22 -0.51 -14.00
N SER A 525 17.88 0.52 -14.56
CA SER A 525 17.20 1.71 -15.10
C SER A 525 16.46 1.36 -16.38
N SER A 526 15.22 1.80 -16.45
CA SER A 526 14.37 1.53 -17.60
C SER A 526 14.63 2.47 -18.78
N PRO A 527 14.43 2.01 -20.03
CA PRO A 527 14.55 2.86 -21.22
C PRO A 527 13.59 4.04 -21.21
N SER A 528 14.06 5.19 -21.72
CA SER A 528 13.24 6.39 -21.89
C SER A 528 13.30 6.93 -23.31
N LEU A 529 12.15 7.26 -23.90
CA LEU A 529 12.02 7.84 -25.24
C LEU A 529 11.85 9.36 -25.17
N VAL A 530 12.67 10.08 -25.92
CA VAL A 530 12.63 11.53 -26.04
C VAL A 530 12.81 11.91 -27.50
N GLY A 531 11.75 12.42 -28.13
CA GLY A 531 11.72 12.54 -29.59
C GLY A 531 11.97 11.19 -30.24
N ASP A 532 13.01 11.09 -31.07
CA ASP A 532 13.41 9.85 -31.75
C ASP A 532 14.56 9.11 -31.02
N HIS A 533 14.95 9.56 -29.83
CA HIS A 533 16.10 9.02 -29.10
C HIS A 533 15.65 8.19 -27.89
N VAL A 534 16.24 7.01 -27.74
CA VAL A 534 16.12 6.16 -26.55
C VAL A 534 17.37 6.31 -25.70
N TYR A 535 17.15 6.72 -24.45
CA TYR A 535 18.17 6.90 -23.42
C TYR A 535 18.19 5.68 -22.51
N LEU A 536 19.39 5.11 -22.34
CA LEU A 536 19.67 3.93 -21.53
C LEU A 536 20.78 4.26 -20.54
N PHE A 537 20.56 3.99 -19.25
CA PHE A 537 21.54 4.21 -18.19
C PHE A 537 21.90 2.87 -17.54
N GLY A 538 23.15 2.45 -17.67
CA GLY A 538 23.69 1.23 -17.08
C GLY A 538 23.98 1.39 -15.59
N ARG A 539 24.05 0.27 -14.88
CA ARG A 539 24.29 0.20 -13.43
C ARG A 539 25.61 0.87 -13.01
N ASP A 540 26.62 0.78 -13.87
CA ASP A 540 27.95 1.37 -13.71
C ASP A 540 28.01 2.88 -14.02
N GLY A 541 26.86 3.49 -14.34
CA GLY A 541 26.78 4.90 -14.72
C GLY A 541 27.07 5.18 -16.19
N SER A 542 27.34 4.15 -17.01
CA SER A 542 27.39 4.31 -18.45
C SER A 542 26.02 4.74 -19.00
N ALA A 543 26.04 5.50 -20.09
CA ALA A 543 24.83 5.91 -20.78
C ALA A 543 24.99 5.72 -22.28
N SER A 544 24.02 5.06 -22.90
CA SER A 544 23.97 4.85 -24.34
C SER A 544 22.70 5.47 -24.90
N ILE A 545 22.84 6.22 -26.00
CA ILE A 545 21.74 6.86 -26.68
C ILE A 545 21.60 6.23 -28.05
N TYR A 546 20.41 5.72 -28.33
CA TYR A 546 20.06 5.09 -29.59
C TYR A 546 18.97 5.86 -30.31
N MET A 547 18.97 5.79 -31.64
CA MET A 547 17.86 6.19 -32.48
C MET A 547 17.28 4.93 -33.12
N PRO A 548 16.33 4.25 -32.45
CA PRO A 548 15.76 3.02 -32.95
C PRO A 548 14.70 3.28 -34.03
N THR A 549 14.63 2.36 -34.97
CA THR A 549 13.54 2.22 -35.93
C THR A 549 12.96 0.81 -35.84
N ALA A 550 11.89 0.54 -36.58
CA ALA A 550 11.36 -0.82 -36.65
C ALA A 550 12.38 -1.82 -37.22
N ASP A 551 13.29 -1.40 -38.10
CA ASP A 551 14.18 -2.32 -38.84
C ASP A 551 15.62 -2.36 -38.32
N GLU A 552 16.09 -1.28 -37.68
CA GLU A 552 17.46 -1.16 -37.19
C GLU A 552 17.56 -0.23 -35.97
N CYS A 553 18.67 -0.34 -35.22
CA CYS A 553 18.98 0.52 -34.10
C CYS A 553 20.34 1.18 -34.30
N GLN A 554 20.38 2.51 -34.42
CA GLN A 554 21.64 3.24 -34.55
C GLN A 554 22.06 3.83 -33.20
N ARG A 555 23.26 3.51 -32.71
CA ARG A 555 23.86 4.25 -31.59
C ARG A 555 24.29 5.63 -32.04
N VAL A 556 23.77 6.67 -31.38
CA VAL A 556 23.99 8.08 -31.72
C VAL A 556 24.70 8.87 -30.63
N GLY A 557 24.85 8.28 -29.44
CA GLY A 557 25.60 8.88 -28.35
C GLY A 557 26.08 7.84 -27.32
N GLU A 558 27.18 8.17 -26.66
CA GLU A 558 27.71 7.50 -25.49
C GLU A 558 28.12 8.58 -24.49
N ALA A 559 27.91 8.30 -23.22
CA ALA A 559 28.23 9.20 -22.13
C ALA A 559 28.38 8.41 -20.82
N GLU A 560 28.81 9.08 -19.75
CA GLU A 560 28.95 8.46 -18.43
C GLU A 560 28.64 9.45 -17.31
N LEU A 561 28.14 8.94 -16.19
CA LEU A 561 27.90 9.73 -14.96
C LEU A 561 29.15 9.82 -14.07
N GLY A 562 30.09 8.88 -14.23
CA GLY A 562 31.27 8.75 -13.36
C GLY A 562 30.98 8.12 -11.99
N GLU A 563 29.78 7.59 -11.78
CA GLU A 563 29.36 6.82 -10.60
C GLU A 563 28.19 5.91 -10.93
N ASP A 564 27.99 4.86 -10.12
CA ASP A 564 26.90 3.90 -10.27
C ASP A 564 25.51 4.59 -10.26
N CYS A 565 24.59 4.04 -11.05
CA CYS A 565 23.23 4.55 -11.19
C CYS A 565 22.21 3.42 -11.36
N VAL A 566 21.17 3.41 -10.55
CA VAL A 566 20.07 2.42 -10.62
C VAL A 566 18.71 3.07 -10.85
N THR A 567 18.67 4.37 -11.14
CA THR A 567 17.43 5.16 -11.22
C THR A 567 17.09 5.53 -12.66
N CYS A 568 15.81 5.84 -12.92
CA CYS A 568 15.38 6.36 -14.21
C CYS A 568 15.56 7.89 -14.25
N PRO A 569 15.90 8.46 -15.42
CA PRO A 569 15.98 9.90 -15.59
C PRO A 569 14.60 10.56 -15.50
N ALA A 570 14.61 11.84 -15.11
CA ALA A 570 13.54 12.79 -15.36
C ALA A 570 13.96 13.77 -16.45
N PHE A 571 13.00 14.17 -17.29
CA PHE A 571 13.28 15.07 -18.41
C PHE A 571 12.58 16.41 -18.26
N GLN A 572 13.31 17.46 -18.63
CA GLN A 572 12.80 18.80 -18.89
C GLN A 572 13.39 19.30 -20.20
N ASP A 573 12.86 20.39 -20.75
CA ASP A 573 13.37 20.95 -22.00
C ASP A 573 14.89 21.21 -21.92
N GLY A 574 15.63 20.59 -22.83
CA GLY A 574 17.10 20.63 -22.88
C GLY A 574 17.86 19.98 -21.71
N ARG A 575 17.19 19.27 -20.80
CA ARG A 575 17.81 18.75 -19.56
C ARG A 575 17.41 17.32 -19.22
N ILE A 576 18.40 16.55 -18.76
CA ILE A 576 18.20 15.27 -18.09
C ILE A 576 18.55 15.46 -16.61
N ILE A 577 17.66 15.07 -15.72
CA ILE A 577 17.90 15.06 -14.28
C ILE A 577 17.92 13.61 -13.83
N ILE A 578 19.03 13.14 -13.26
CA ILE A 578 19.20 11.74 -12.88
C ILE A 578 19.97 11.59 -11.57
N ARG A 579 19.55 10.62 -10.76
CA ARG A 579 20.16 10.30 -9.46
C ARG A 579 21.17 9.16 -9.63
N GLY A 580 22.43 9.43 -9.33
CA GLY A 580 23.44 8.42 -9.04
C GLY A 580 23.48 8.06 -7.56
N VAL A 581 24.43 7.22 -7.16
CA VAL A 581 24.61 6.80 -5.76
C VAL A 581 25.02 7.96 -4.86
N GLU A 582 25.86 8.87 -5.33
CA GLU A 582 26.42 9.96 -4.53
C GLU A 582 25.82 11.33 -4.89
N HIS A 583 25.42 11.52 -6.14
CA HIS A 583 25.04 12.82 -6.67
C HIS A 583 23.73 12.79 -7.49
N LEU A 584 23.07 13.94 -7.51
CA LEU A 584 22.02 14.30 -8.44
C LEU A 584 22.67 15.13 -9.55
N PHE A 585 22.46 14.72 -10.80
CA PHE A 585 23.03 15.36 -11.98
C PHE A 585 21.94 16.08 -12.76
N CYS A 586 22.26 17.26 -13.27
CA CYS A 586 21.52 17.90 -14.35
C CYS A 586 22.43 18.02 -15.56
N ILE A 587 22.11 17.24 -16.57
CA ILE A 587 22.83 17.14 -17.83
C ILE A 587 22.13 18.03 -18.84
N GLY A 588 22.87 18.87 -19.55
CA GLY A 588 22.31 19.85 -20.48
C GLY A 588 23.40 20.70 -21.11
N LYS A 589 23.01 21.52 -22.09
CA LYS A 589 23.91 22.51 -22.70
C LYS A 589 23.71 23.87 -22.06
N THR A 590 24.79 24.61 -21.84
CA THR A 590 24.70 26.03 -21.46
C THR A 590 24.24 26.85 -22.67
N GLU A 591 23.47 27.92 -22.45
CA GLU A 591 22.90 28.76 -23.53
C GLU A 591 23.95 29.34 -24.50
N SER A 592 25.25 29.29 -24.19
CA SER A 592 26.35 29.71 -25.06
C SER A 592 26.73 28.71 -26.16
N GLU A 593 26.20 27.47 -26.12
CA GLU A 593 26.56 26.38 -27.07
C GLU A 593 25.44 26.04 -28.06
N SER A 594 24.35 26.79 -28.05
CA SER A 594 23.18 26.60 -28.93
C SER A 594 23.17 27.52 -30.17
N SER A 595 24.28 28.21 -30.46
CA SER A 595 24.43 29.15 -31.61
C SER A 595 25.16 28.57 -32.80
#